data_AF-A0A9D5J9C8-F1
#
_entry.id   AF-A0A9D5J9C8-F1
#
_cell.length_a   1.000
_cell.length_b   1.000
_cell.length_c   1.000
_cell.angle_alpha   90.00
_cell.angle_beta   90.00
_cell.angle_gamma   90.00
#
_symmetry.space_group_name_H-M   'P 1'
#
loop_
_entity.id
_entity.type
_entity.pdbx_description
1 polymer ?
#
loop_
_entity_poly.entity_id
_entity_poly.type
_entity_poly.pdbx_seq_one_letter_code
_entity_poly.pdbx_strand_id
1 'polypeptide(L)'
;MTRILEIVDENAGDSGGRIFRHLCDDDLVASLLILHGLHPLSLEERIVQALDRVRVYLKSHEGDVQLLRIEGETVYLRMAGSCHGCPSSASTMKLAIERAIHDAAPEITEIRAEGVHDGAVTRKPTEWVSLAALPDLSDNGMASCEVEGMPVLFLRSPDALYAYRNQCPRCLVGLSRASLRWPLLACVSCGQEYDVVKAGRAPDQPELHIEPFPLVVSGDKVQLAIPVVA
;
A
#
# COMPACT_ATOMS: atom_id res chain seq x y z
N MET A 1 -3.01 23.94 25.39
CA MET A 1 -3.58 22.63 24.98
C MET A 1 -2.62 21.46 25.25
N THR A 2 -1.32 21.69 25.42
CA THR A 2 -0.28 20.66 25.65
C THR A 2 -0.43 19.84 26.94
N ARG A 3 -1.19 20.35 27.93
CA ARG A 3 -1.31 19.73 29.27
C ARG A 3 -1.87 18.30 29.26
N ILE A 4 -2.72 17.97 28.28
CA ILE A 4 -3.27 16.60 28.16
C ILE A 4 -2.15 15.60 27.86
N LEU A 5 -1.23 15.95 26.97
CA LEU A 5 -0.11 15.08 26.61
C LEU A 5 0.89 14.99 27.74
N GLU A 6 1.18 16.11 28.40
CA GLU A 6 2.05 16.14 29.58
C GLU A 6 1.50 15.24 30.69
N ILE A 7 0.19 15.24 30.95
CA ILE A 7 -0.40 14.37 31.98
C ILE A 7 -0.28 12.88 31.60
N VAL A 8 -0.42 12.55 30.31
CA VAL A 8 -0.28 11.18 29.82
C VAL A 8 1.18 10.71 29.90
N ASP A 9 2.14 11.60 29.61
CA ASP A 9 3.59 11.34 29.67
C ASP A 9 4.13 11.33 31.11
N GLU A 10 3.68 12.25 31.98
CA GLU A 10 4.03 12.35 33.41
C GLU A 10 3.59 11.10 34.20
N ASN A 11 2.55 10.38 33.74
CA ASN A 11 2.10 9.11 34.32
C ASN A 11 2.60 7.87 33.51
N ALA A 12 3.44 8.07 32.49
CA ALA A 12 3.87 7.01 31.59
C ALA A 12 4.98 6.15 32.20
N GLY A 13 4.58 5.13 32.94
CA GLY A 13 5.22 3.82 32.78
C GLY A 13 4.87 3.21 31.41
N ASP A 14 5.13 1.91 31.24
CA ASP A 14 4.82 1.15 30.01
C ASP A 14 3.35 1.30 29.53
N SER A 15 2.43 1.63 30.43
CA SER A 15 1.01 1.87 30.13
C SER A 15 0.72 3.15 29.35
N GLY A 16 1.44 4.25 29.62
CA GLY A 16 1.20 5.55 28.97
C GLY A 16 1.58 5.53 27.50
N GLY A 17 2.74 4.94 27.20
CA GLY A 17 3.21 4.75 25.82
C GLY A 17 2.27 3.86 24.98
N ARG A 18 1.59 2.87 25.60
CA ARG A 18 0.61 2.02 24.91
C ARG A 18 -0.67 2.76 24.55
N ILE A 19 -1.24 3.51 25.50
CA ILE A 19 -2.44 4.33 25.25
C ILE A 19 -2.17 5.30 24.11
N PHE A 20 -1.00 5.91 24.15
CA PHE A 20 -0.63 6.91 23.17
C PHE A 20 -0.46 6.37 21.76
N ARG A 21 0.20 5.19 21.64
CA ARG A 21 0.29 4.47 20.38
C ARG A 21 -1.09 4.12 19.83
N HIS A 22 -1.99 3.66 20.69
CA HIS A 22 -3.36 3.33 20.29
C HIS A 22 -4.15 4.54 19.78
N LEU A 23 -3.97 5.71 20.41
CA LEU A 23 -4.58 6.96 19.94
C LEU A 23 -4.01 7.41 18.59
N CYS A 24 -2.72 7.18 18.34
CA CYS A 24 -2.07 7.50 17.06
C CYS A 24 -2.38 6.50 15.95
N ASP A 25 -2.73 5.25 16.29
CA ASP A 25 -3.11 4.20 15.33
C ASP A 25 -4.58 4.32 14.85
N ASP A 26 -5.39 5.16 15.51
CA ASP A 26 -6.76 5.48 15.05
C ASP A 26 -6.78 6.74 14.19
N ASP A 27 -7.24 6.59 12.94
CA ASP A 27 -7.20 7.65 11.92
C ASP A 27 -7.95 8.94 12.34
N LEU A 28 -9.09 8.80 13.03
CA LEU A 28 -9.91 9.93 13.44
C LEU A 28 -9.27 10.65 14.63
N VAL A 29 -8.78 9.90 15.60
CA VAL A 29 -8.10 10.46 16.77
C VAL A 29 -6.78 11.12 16.36
N ALA A 30 -5.98 10.47 15.52
CA ALA A 30 -4.74 11.02 15.00
C ALA A 30 -4.98 12.36 14.28
N SER A 31 -6.01 12.43 13.44
CA SER A 31 -6.40 13.66 12.74
C SER A 31 -6.76 14.80 13.71
N LEU A 32 -7.49 14.50 14.80
CA LEU A 32 -7.82 15.49 15.83
C LEU A 32 -6.57 15.96 16.59
N LEU A 33 -5.67 15.03 16.92
CA LEU A 33 -4.41 15.38 17.57
C LEU A 33 -3.58 16.31 16.68
N ILE A 34 -3.50 16.04 15.38
CA ILE A 34 -2.77 16.89 14.41
C ILE A 34 -3.40 18.28 14.31
N LEU A 35 -4.72 18.35 14.10
CA LEU A 35 -5.46 19.62 13.99
C LEU A 35 -5.24 20.53 15.22
N HIS A 36 -5.06 19.92 16.39
CA HIS A 36 -4.87 20.61 17.64
C HIS A 36 -3.40 20.77 18.07
N GLY A 37 -2.44 20.37 17.23
CA GLY A 37 -1.01 20.44 17.54
C GLY A 37 -0.60 19.57 18.73
N LEU A 38 -1.33 18.46 18.93
CA LEU A 38 -1.15 17.48 20.00
C LEU A 38 -0.58 16.14 19.51
N HIS A 39 -0.23 16.05 18.24
CA HIS A 39 0.41 14.84 17.74
C HIS A 39 1.85 14.76 18.28
N PRO A 40 2.30 13.61 18.81
CA PRO A 40 3.66 13.47 19.34
C PRO A 40 4.77 13.60 18.34
N LEU A 41 4.53 12.99 17.18
CA LEU A 41 5.50 12.90 16.12
C LEU A 41 5.39 14.17 15.29
N SER A 42 6.55 14.71 14.95
CA SER A 42 6.67 15.76 13.95
C SER A 42 6.11 15.32 12.60
N LEU A 43 5.82 16.28 11.73
CA LEU A 43 5.38 16.02 10.35
C LEU A 43 6.37 15.10 9.61
N GLU A 44 7.66 15.35 9.74
CA GLU A 44 8.71 14.55 9.11
C GLU A 44 8.71 13.11 9.62
N GLU A 45 8.66 12.90 10.95
CA GLU A 45 8.61 11.57 11.54
C GLU A 45 7.38 10.78 11.11
N ARG A 46 6.21 11.43 11.04
CA ARG A 46 4.98 10.79 10.55
C ARG A 46 5.10 10.35 9.10
N ILE A 47 5.64 11.21 8.23
CA ILE A 47 5.86 10.87 6.81
C ILE A 47 6.86 9.74 6.69
N VAL A 48 7.98 9.77 7.43
CA VAL A 48 8.98 8.69 7.41
C VAL A 48 8.35 7.36 7.83
N GLN A 49 7.56 7.33 8.91
CA GLN A 49 6.87 6.11 9.34
C GLN A 49 5.85 5.61 8.31
N ALA A 50 5.11 6.52 7.66
CA ALA A 50 4.19 6.16 6.59
C ALA A 50 4.92 5.54 5.40
N LEU A 51 6.02 6.14 4.97
CA LEU A 51 6.86 5.62 3.90
C LEU A 51 7.46 4.26 4.25
N ASP A 52 7.87 4.03 5.51
CA ASP A 52 8.40 2.73 5.95
C ASP A 52 7.38 1.60 5.86
N ARG A 53 6.10 1.88 6.18
CA ARG A 53 5.01 0.91 5.99
C ARG A 53 4.82 0.56 4.52
N VAL A 54 4.86 1.57 3.63
CA VAL A 54 4.69 1.37 2.19
C VAL A 54 5.92 0.74 1.54
N ARG A 55 7.14 0.97 2.06
CA ARG A 55 8.39 0.39 1.55
C ARG A 55 8.37 -1.13 1.50
N VAL A 56 7.69 -1.80 2.43
CA VAL A 56 7.52 -3.26 2.40
C VAL A 56 6.83 -3.68 1.10
N TYR A 57 5.74 -3.01 0.75
CA TYR A 57 5.02 -3.19 -0.51
C TYR A 57 5.88 -2.79 -1.72
N LEU A 58 6.56 -1.64 -1.69
CA LEU A 58 7.39 -1.17 -2.80
C LEU A 58 8.56 -2.11 -3.10
N LYS A 59 9.29 -2.55 -2.07
CA LYS A 59 10.43 -3.48 -2.21
C LYS A 59 10.02 -4.79 -2.82
N SER A 60 8.81 -5.25 -2.51
CA SER A 60 8.26 -6.44 -3.16
C SER A 60 8.19 -6.24 -4.68
N HIS A 61 7.81 -5.04 -5.13
CA HIS A 61 7.76 -4.67 -6.55
C HIS A 61 9.07 -4.11 -7.10
N GLU A 62 10.21 -4.42 -6.49
CA GLU A 62 11.54 -3.92 -6.89
C GLU A 62 11.59 -2.38 -6.97
N GLY A 63 10.83 -1.70 -6.11
CA GLY A 63 10.80 -0.24 -5.96
C GLY A 63 11.25 0.20 -4.57
N ASP A 64 11.61 1.48 -4.45
CA ASP A 64 11.86 2.14 -3.17
C ASP A 64 11.48 3.62 -3.26
N VAL A 65 11.34 4.25 -2.10
CA VAL A 65 11.01 5.67 -1.96
C VAL A 65 11.84 6.30 -0.86
N GLN A 66 12.31 7.52 -1.11
CA GLN A 66 13.06 8.33 -0.17
C GLN A 66 12.42 9.70 -0.02
N LEU A 67 12.21 10.15 1.21
CA LEU A 67 11.89 11.54 1.51
C LEU A 67 13.11 12.42 1.24
N LEU A 68 12.97 13.44 0.39
CA LEU A 68 14.02 14.40 0.10
C LEU A 68 13.92 15.64 0.98
N ARG A 69 12.74 16.26 0.98
CA ARG A 69 12.43 17.47 1.75
C ARG A 69 10.93 17.70 1.83
N ILE A 70 10.54 18.58 2.74
CA ILE A 70 9.18 19.09 2.89
C ILE A 70 9.27 20.62 2.78
N GLU A 71 8.48 21.22 1.89
CA GLU A 71 8.39 22.68 1.74
C GLU A 71 6.92 23.09 1.90
N GLY A 72 6.59 23.74 3.02
CA GLY A 72 5.20 24.06 3.34
C GLY A 72 4.34 22.80 3.42
N GLU A 73 3.33 22.72 2.55
CA GLU A 73 2.41 21.59 2.43
C GLU A 73 2.80 20.62 1.29
N THR A 74 4.01 20.77 0.73
CA THR A 74 4.50 19.95 -0.37
C THR A 74 5.60 18.99 0.08
N VAL A 75 5.41 17.70 -0.17
CA VAL A 75 6.41 16.66 0.08
C VAL A 75 7.15 16.31 -1.21
N TYR A 76 8.48 16.33 -1.17
CA TYR A 76 9.33 15.93 -2.29
C TYR A 76 9.94 14.57 -2.01
N LEU A 77 9.70 13.63 -2.93
CA LEU A 77 10.16 12.26 -2.84
C LEU A 77 11.09 11.92 -4.00
N ARG A 78 12.01 10.99 -3.78
CA ARG A 78 12.75 10.30 -4.83
C ARG A 78 12.26 8.86 -4.90
N MET A 79 11.82 8.47 -6.09
CA MET A 79 11.48 7.08 -6.39
C MET A 79 12.72 6.35 -6.91
N ALA A 80 12.92 5.10 -6.54
CA ALA A 80 14.00 4.26 -7.05
C ALA A 80 13.48 2.88 -7.49
N GLY A 81 14.21 2.21 -8.39
CA GLY A 81 13.90 0.85 -8.85
C GLY A 81 13.05 0.77 -10.12
N SER A 82 12.29 -0.32 -10.26
CA SER A 82 11.46 -0.63 -11.45
C SER A 82 10.26 0.32 -11.64
N CYS A 83 10.12 1.35 -10.78
CA CYS A 83 9.21 2.48 -10.93
C CYS A 83 9.31 3.18 -12.30
N HIS A 84 10.41 3.01 -13.02
CA HIS A 84 10.64 3.57 -14.36
C HIS A 84 10.30 2.61 -15.51
N GLY A 85 10.05 1.31 -15.26
CA GLY A 85 10.05 0.27 -16.28
C GLY A 85 8.68 -0.29 -16.72
N CYS A 86 7.60 0.01 -16.00
CA CYS A 86 6.24 -0.39 -16.40
C CYS A 86 5.20 0.66 -15.95
N PRO A 87 4.40 1.25 -16.87
CA PRO A 87 3.45 2.31 -16.55
C PRO A 87 2.39 1.91 -15.50
N SER A 88 2.00 0.63 -15.49
CA SER A 88 0.97 0.12 -14.58
C SER A 88 1.48 -0.09 -13.15
N SER A 89 2.76 -0.42 -12.95
CA SER A 89 3.35 -0.60 -11.62
C SER A 89 3.63 0.75 -10.94
N ALA A 90 4.07 1.73 -11.74
CA ALA A 90 4.40 3.07 -11.28
C ALA A 90 3.17 3.83 -10.73
N SER A 91 2.02 3.72 -11.39
CA SER A 91 0.77 4.37 -10.93
C SER A 91 0.25 3.77 -9.63
N THR A 92 0.29 2.43 -9.50
CA THR A 92 -0.14 1.70 -8.30
C THR A 92 0.71 2.06 -7.09
N MET A 93 2.03 2.09 -7.25
CA MET A 93 2.96 2.49 -6.18
C MET A 93 2.77 3.95 -5.76
N LYS A 94 2.62 4.86 -6.73
CA LYS A 94 2.35 6.28 -6.45
C LYS A 94 1.08 6.45 -5.62
N LEU A 95 0.01 5.73 -5.96
CA LEU A 95 -1.26 5.82 -5.23
C LEU A 95 -1.14 5.32 -3.79
N ALA A 96 -0.42 4.22 -3.57
CA ALA A 96 -0.16 3.70 -2.22
C ALA A 96 0.66 4.67 -1.36
N ILE A 97 1.67 5.32 -1.95
CA ILE A 97 2.48 6.34 -1.27
C ILE A 97 1.64 7.58 -0.94
N GLU A 98 0.87 8.10 -1.91
CA GLU A 98 -0.02 9.24 -1.69
C GLU A 98 -0.99 8.97 -0.54
N ARG A 99 -1.62 7.79 -0.55
CA ARG A 99 -2.56 7.40 0.50
C ARG A 99 -1.90 7.35 1.88
N ALA A 100 -0.77 6.66 2.00
CA ALA A 100 -0.08 6.54 3.29
C ALA A 100 0.39 7.90 3.83
N ILE A 101 0.87 8.79 2.96
CA ILE A 101 1.25 10.15 3.37
C ILE A 101 0.01 10.93 3.81
N HIS A 102 -1.09 10.91 3.08
CA HIS A 102 -2.30 11.64 3.48
C HIS A 102 -2.93 11.12 4.77
N ASP A 103 -2.88 9.80 5.00
CA ASP A 103 -3.39 9.20 6.24
C ASP A 103 -2.53 9.63 7.45
N ALA A 104 -1.21 9.67 7.30
CA ALA A 104 -0.31 10.09 8.38
C ALA A 104 -0.18 11.61 8.50
N ALA A 105 -0.33 12.35 7.41
CA ALA A 105 -0.08 13.78 7.30
C ALA A 105 -1.20 14.47 6.48
N PRO A 106 -2.40 14.61 7.06
CA PRO A 106 -3.55 15.23 6.40
C PRO A 106 -3.33 16.71 6.04
N GLU A 107 -2.32 17.38 6.64
CA GLU A 107 -1.93 18.74 6.27
C GLU A 107 -1.12 18.84 4.96
N ILE A 108 -0.67 17.72 4.40
CA ILE A 108 0.04 17.71 3.10
C ILE A 108 -0.97 17.78 1.96
N THR A 109 -0.81 18.76 1.09
CA THR A 109 -1.71 19.00 -0.05
C THR A 109 -1.10 18.59 -1.38
N GLU A 110 0.23 18.52 -1.48
CA GLU A 110 0.91 18.15 -2.72
C GLU A 110 2.08 17.18 -2.48
N ILE A 111 2.22 16.17 -3.33
CA ILE A 111 3.33 15.21 -3.31
C ILE A 111 4.00 15.20 -4.68
N ARG A 112 5.30 15.50 -4.73
CA ARG A 112 6.11 15.57 -5.96
C ARG A 112 7.18 14.50 -5.94
N ALA A 113 7.29 13.74 -7.03
CA ALA A 113 8.37 12.78 -7.24
C ALA A 113 9.45 13.39 -8.15
N GLU A 114 10.68 13.53 -7.67
CA GLU A 114 11.82 13.92 -8.50
C GLU A 114 12.35 12.71 -9.28
N GLY A 115 12.52 12.85 -10.60
CA GLY A 115 13.14 11.85 -11.47
C GLY A 115 12.18 11.02 -12.33
N VAL A 116 10.87 11.25 -12.27
CA VAL A 116 9.90 10.70 -13.23
C VAL A 116 9.58 11.79 -14.25
N HIS A 117 9.89 11.57 -15.53
CA HIS A 117 9.32 12.41 -16.58
C HIS A 117 7.80 12.23 -16.54
N ASP A 118 7.07 13.32 -16.30
CA ASP A 118 5.61 13.37 -16.35
C ASP A 118 5.11 13.06 -17.77
N GLY A 119 5.15 11.80 -18.16
CA GLY A 119 4.18 11.29 -19.11
C GLY A 119 2.85 11.34 -18.40
N ALA A 120 1.91 12.15 -18.89
CA ALA A 120 0.57 12.28 -18.34
C ALA A 120 -0.10 10.89 -18.26
N VAL A 121 0.05 10.22 -17.12
CA VAL A 121 -0.66 8.98 -16.82
C VAL A 121 -2.09 9.43 -16.53
N THR A 122 -3.01 9.13 -17.44
CA THR A 122 -4.44 9.34 -17.21
C THR A 122 -4.84 8.54 -15.96
N ARG A 123 -5.09 9.25 -14.86
CA ARG A 123 -5.54 8.68 -13.59
C ARG A 123 -6.92 8.08 -13.84
N LYS A 124 -7.03 6.76 -13.91
CA LYS A 124 -8.35 6.11 -13.86
C LYS A 124 -8.97 6.45 -12.49
N PRO A 125 -10.24 6.88 -12.42
CA PRO A 125 -10.91 7.07 -11.15
C PRO A 125 -10.81 5.78 -10.33
N THR A 126 -10.29 5.90 -9.11
CA THR A 126 -10.02 4.77 -8.23
C THR A 126 -10.63 5.08 -6.87
N GLU A 127 -11.29 4.10 -6.26
CA GLU A 127 -11.91 4.21 -4.94
C GLU A 127 -11.14 3.33 -3.96
N TRP A 128 -10.92 3.84 -2.74
CA TRP A 128 -10.30 3.08 -1.66
C TRP A 128 -11.39 2.38 -0.85
N VAL A 129 -11.40 1.06 -0.89
CA VAL A 129 -12.35 0.22 -0.17
C VAL A 129 -11.66 -0.43 1.02
N SER A 130 -12.22 -0.22 2.21
CA SER A 130 -11.79 -0.91 3.44
C SER A 130 -12.36 -2.32 3.47
N LEU A 131 -11.49 -3.33 3.58
CA LEU A 131 -11.90 -4.72 3.69
C LEU A 131 -12.41 -4.98 5.12
N ALA A 132 -13.64 -5.48 5.24
CA ALA A 132 -14.23 -5.83 6.53
C ALA A 132 -13.47 -6.97 7.22
N ALA A 133 -12.94 -7.91 6.44
CA ALA A 133 -12.02 -8.95 6.88
C ALA A 133 -11.19 -9.43 5.68
N LEU A 134 -9.93 -9.77 5.92
CA LEU A 134 -9.17 -10.54 4.94
C LEU A 134 -9.72 -11.97 4.85
N PRO A 135 -9.68 -12.61 3.67
CA PRO A 135 -9.95 -14.04 3.59
C PRO A 135 -8.95 -14.81 4.47
N ASP A 136 -9.34 -16.00 4.93
CA ASP A 136 -8.44 -16.89 5.67
C ASP A 136 -7.23 -17.22 4.78
N LEU A 137 -6.06 -16.73 5.18
CA LEU A 137 -4.88 -16.65 4.34
C LEU A 137 -3.64 -16.97 5.17
N SER A 138 -3.14 -18.19 5.01
CA SER A 138 -1.90 -18.63 5.62
C SER A 138 -0.68 -17.96 4.97
N ASP A 139 0.46 -17.99 5.67
CA ASP A 139 1.74 -17.62 5.08
C ASP A 139 2.03 -18.47 3.84
N ASN A 140 2.51 -17.81 2.79
CA ASN A 140 2.70 -18.39 1.45
C ASN A 140 1.41 -18.98 0.84
N GLY A 141 0.25 -18.51 1.29
CA GLY A 141 -1.07 -18.90 0.81
C GLY A 141 -1.65 -17.93 -0.21
N MET A 142 -2.75 -18.35 -0.82
CA MET A 142 -3.60 -17.50 -1.65
C MET A 142 -5.08 -17.74 -1.32
N ALA A 143 -5.89 -16.71 -1.48
CA ALA A 143 -7.33 -16.78 -1.39
C ALA A 143 -7.95 -15.73 -2.30
N SER A 144 -9.14 -16.01 -2.84
CA SER A 144 -9.89 -15.02 -3.62
C SER A 144 -11.15 -14.61 -2.90
N CYS A 145 -11.46 -13.32 -2.89
CA CYS A 145 -12.76 -12.82 -2.45
C CYS A 145 -13.25 -11.70 -3.40
N GLU A 146 -14.52 -11.35 -3.25
CA GLU A 146 -15.14 -10.27 -4.00
C GLU A 146 -15.05 -8.97 -3.18
N VAL A 147 -14.62 -7.88 -3.82
CA VAL A 147 -14.52 -6.54 -3.24
C VAL A 147 -15.31 -5.60 -4.14
N GLU A 148 -16.45 -5.10 -3.67
CA GLU A 148 -17.39 -4.26 -4.45
C GLU A 148 -17.69 -4.82 -5.87
N GLY A 149 -18.03 -6.11 -5.96
CA GLY A 149 -18.33 -6.76 -7.25
C GLY A 149 -17.09 -7.21 -8.04
N MET A 150 -15.88 -6.87 -7.60
CA MET A 150 -14.64 -7.20 -8.30
C MET A 150 -13.95 -8.43 -7.67
N PRO A 151 -13.65 -9.49 -8.43
CA PRO A 151 -12.94 -10.64 -7.91
C PRO A 151 -11.43 -10.32 -7.76
N VAL A 152 -10.97 -10.31 -6.51
CA VAL A 152 -9.59 -10.01 -6.14
C VAL A 152 -8.92 -11.29 -5.64
N LEU A 153 -7.69 -11.53 -6.10
CA LEU A 153 -6.82 -12.60 -5.62
C LEU A 153 -5.83 -12.03 -4.61
N PHE A 154 -5.93 -12.44 -3.36
CA PHE A 154 -4.99 -12.10 -2.31
C PHE A 154 -3.93 -13.19 -2.16
N LEU A 155 -2.69 -12.79 -1.97
CA LEU A 155 -1.57 -13.68 -1.64
C LEU A 155 -0.79 -13.11 -0.47
N ARG A 156 -0.24 -13.98 0.38
CA ARG A 156 0.51 -13.58 1.57
C ARG A 156 1.88 -14.23 1.59
N SER A 157 2.89 -13.44 1.91
CA SER A 157 4.17 -13.92 2.46
C SER A 157 4.20 -13.61 3.96
N PRO A 158 5.17 -14.16 4.71
CA PRO A 158 5.35 -13.78 6.12
C PRO A 158 5.49 -12.27 6.33
N ASP A 159 6.04 -11.54 5.35
CA ASP A 159 6.40 -10.13 5.49
C ASP A 159 5.44 -9.18 4.75
N ALA A 160 4.56 -9.67 3.87
CA ALA A 160 3.79 -8.82 2.97
C ALA A 160 2.48 -9.45 2.48
N LEU A 161 1.48 -8.59 2.23
CA LEU A 161 0.22 -8.92 1.59
C LEU A 161 0.22 -8.37 0.16
N TYR A 162 -0.36 -9.13 -0.77
CA TYR A 162 -0.48 -8.80 -2.18
C TYR A 162 -1.92 -8.95 -2.64
N ALA A 163 -2.33 -8.13 -3.60
CA ALA A 163 -3.65 -8.21 -4.23
C ALA A 163 -3.54 -8.05 -5.73
N TYR A 164 -4.21 -8.93 -6.47
CA TYR A 164 -4.21 -8.95 -7.93
C TYR A 164 -5.60 -9.13 -8.49
N ARG A 165 -5.82 -8.74 -9.74
CA ARG A 165 -6.97 -9.17 -10.52
C ARG A 165 -6.98 -10.70 -10.57
N ASN A 166 -8.11 -11.30 -10.23
CA ASN A 166 -8.29 -12.75 -10.30
C ASN A 166 -8.50 -13.23 -11.76
N GLN A 167 -7.54 -12.97 -12.64
CA GLN A 167 -7.60 -13.34 -14.05
C GLN A 167 -6.20 -13.55 -14.62
N CYS A 168 -6.01 -14.67 -15.31
CA CYS A 168 -4.78 -14.96 -16.04
C CYS A 168 -4.70 -14.08 -17.29
N PRO A 169 -3.69 -13.20 -17.46
CA PRO A 169 -3.59 -12.34 -18.64
C PRO A 169 -3.37 -13.11 -19.94
N ARG A 170 -2.88 -14.36 -19.89
CA ARG A 170 -2.67 -15.20 -21.07
C ARG A 170 -3.93 -15.85 -21.63
N CYS A 171 -4.78 -16.40 -20.76
CA CYS A 171 -5.92 -17.24 -21.16
C CYS A 171 -7.26 -16.79 -20.58
N LEU A 172 -7.26 -15.71 -19.79
CA LEU A 172 -8.43 -15.07 -19.19
C LEU A 172 -9.19 -15.90 -18.14
N VAL A 173 -8.72 -17.12 -17.83
CA VAL A 173 -9.27 -17.96 -16.76
C VAL A 173 -8.90 -17.40 -15.38
N GLY A 174 -9.83 -17.53 -14.43
CA GLY A 174 -9.63 -17.13 -13.04
C GLY A 174 -8.44 -17.86 -12.38
N LEU A 175 -7.68 -17.13 -11.57
CA LEU A 175 -6.47 -17.61 -10.89
C LEU A 175 -6.73 -18.11 -9.47
N SER A 176 -7.97 -18.08 -8.97
CA SER A 176 -8.34 -18.57 -7.63
C SER A 176 -8.00 -20.04 -7.37
N ARG A 177 -7.79 -20.82 -8.44
CA ARG A 177 -7.36 -22.23 -8.38
C ARG A 177 -5.93 -22.46 -8.88
N ALA A 178 -5.16 -21.40 -9.10
CA ALA A 178 -3.78 -21.51 -9.53
C ALA A 178 -2.93 -22.35 -8.57
N SER A 179 -1.87 -22.98 -9.08
CA SER A 179 -0.91 -23.66 -8.23
C SER A 179 0.11 -22.64 -7.73
N LEU A 180 0.18 -22.43 -6.42
CA LEU A 180 1.15 -21.54 -5.79
C LEU A 180 2.33 -22.35 -5.26
N ARG A 181 3.51 -22.10 -5.83
CA ARG A 181 4.81 -22.51 -5.27
C ARG A 181 5.63 -21.25 -5.08
N TRP A 182 5.56 -20.68 -3.88
CA TRP A 182 6.10 -19.35 -3.59
C TRP A 182 7.52 -19.13 -4.17
N PRO A 183 7.77 -18.01 -4.88
CA PRO A 183 6.84 -16.91 -5.19
C PRO A 183 6.07 -17.09 -6.52
N LEU A 184 6.11 -18.27 -7.14
CA LEU A 184 5.53 -18.52 -8.46
C LEU A 184 4.08 -18.99 -8.38
N LEU A 185 3.21 -18.28 -9.07
CA LEU A 185 1.80 -18.60 -9.26
C LEU A 185 1.59 -19.15 -10.69
N ALA A 186 1.22 -20.42 -10.81
CA ALA A 186 1.00 -21.08 -12.08
C ALA A 186 -0.49 -21.21 -12.41
N CYS A 187 -0.91 -20.68 -13.56
CA CYS A 187 -2.27 -20.83 -14.04
C CYS A 187 -2.56 -22.31 -14.36
N VAL A 188 -3.56 -22.92 -13.72
CA VAL A 188 -3.94 -24.33 -13.95
C VAL A 188 -4.47 -24.62 -15.36
N SER A 189 -4.91 -23.60 -16.09
CA SER A 189 -5.46 -23.76 -17.44
C SER A 189 -4.37 -23.80 -18.51
N CYS A 190 -3.46 -22.82 -18.51
CA CYS A 190 -2.45 -22.66 -19.56
C CYS A 190 -1.01 -22.92 -19.11
N GLY A 191 -0.79 -23.19 -17.82
CA GLY A 191 0.53 -23.41 -17.24
C GLY A 191 1.41 -22.16 -17.09
N GLN A 192 0.94 -20.98 -17.49
CA GLN A 192 1.73 -19.76 -17.38
C GLN A 192 2.04 -19.44 -15.91
N GLU A 193 3.32 -19.20 -15.63
CA GLU A 193 3.81 -18.79 -14.32
C GLU A 193 3.94 -17.28 -14.24
N TYR A 194 3.67 -16.75 -13.06
CA TYR A 194 3.78 -15.34 -12.69
C TYR A 194 4.49 -15.24 -11.35
N ASP A 195 5.47 -14.35 -11.25
CA ASP A 195 6.16 -14.05 -10.00
C ASP A 195 5.33 -13.06 -9.19
N VAL A 196 4.79 -13.55 -8.07
CA VAL A 196 3.91 -12.79 -7.16
C VAL A 196 4.65 -11.62 -6.55
N VAL A 197 5.94 -11.77 -6.24
CA VAL A 197 6.70 -10.69 -5.61
C VAL A 197 6.95 -9.60 -6.67
N LYS A 198 7.36 -10.00 -7.88
CA LYS A 198 7.68 -9.08 -8.99
C LYS A 198 6.45 -8.55 -9.74
N ALA A 199 5.47 -8.01 -9.01
CA ALA A 199 4.27 -7.38 -9.54
C ALA A 199 3.48 -8.28 -10.53
N GLY A 200 3.50 -9.60 -10.30
CA GLY A 200 2.79 -10.56 -11.13
C GLY A 200 3.39 -10.77 -12.52
N ARG A 201 4.64 -10.37 -12.76
CA ARG A 201 5.31 -10.53 -14.07
C ARG A 201 5.61 -12.00 -14.36
N ALA A 202 5.41 -12.41 -15.61
CA ALA A 202 5.85 -13.72 -16.06
C ALA A 202 7.39 -13.75 -16.17
N PRO A 203 8.08 -14.75 -15.59
CA PRO A 203 9.54 -14.85 -15.66
C PRO A 203 10.09 -14.90 -17.09
N ASP A 204 9.37 -15.58 -17.99
CA ASP A 204 9.80 -15.80 -19.37
C ASP A 204 9.24 -14.76 -20.37
N GLN A 205 8.28 -13.94 -19.95
CA GLN A 205 7.54 -12.98 -20.81
C GLN A 205 7.31 -11.66 -20.03
N PRO A 206 8.30 -10.75 -19.97
CA PRO A 206 8.24 -9.57 -19.11
C PRO A 206 7.07 -8.61 -19.36
N GLU A 207 6.51 -8.63 -20.57
CA GLU A 207 5.33 -7.88 -21.00
C GLU A 207 4.01 -8.45 -20.44
N LEU A 208 4.00 -9.72 -20.05
CA LEU A 208 2.84 -10.40 -19.53
C LEU A 208 2.86 -10.36 -18.01
N HIS A 209 1.88 -9.69 -17.41
CA HIS A 209 1.78 -9.60 -15.96
C HIS A 209 0.33 -9.64 -15.49
N ILE A 210 0.11 -10.18 -14.29
CA ILE A 210 -1.18 -10.05 -13.60
C ILE A 210 -1.32 -8.60 -13.15
N GLU A 211 -2.51 -8.02 -13.25
CA GLU A 211 -2.76 -6.63 -12.85
C GLU A 211 -2.79 -6.52 -11.31
N PRO A 212 -1.86 -5.79 -10.67
CA PRO A 212 -1.87 -5.60 -9.21
C PRO A 212 -2.87 -4.52 -8.79
N PHE A 213 -3.50 -4.71 -7.64
CA PHE A 213 -4.26 -3.67 -6.96
C PHE A 213 -3.40 -3.00 -5.87
N PRO A 214 -3.36 -1.66 -5.80
CA PRO A 214 -2.71 -0.96 -4.69
C PRO A 214 -3.42 -1.33 -3.39
N LEU A 215 -2.64 -1.66 -2.35
CA LEU A 215 -3.17 -1.89 -1.01
C LEU A 215 -2.35 -1.17 0.04
N VAL A 216 -3.01 -0.82 1.14
CA VAL A 216 -2.40 -0.26 2.36
C VAL A 216 -2.85 -1.10 3.54
N VAL A 217 -1.92 -1.42 4.43
CA VAL A 217 -2.18 -2.13 5.68
C VAL A 217 -1.86 -1.19 6.84
N SER A 218 -2.86 -0.91 7.66
CA SER A 218 -2.77 -0.04 8.85
C SER A 218 -3.34 -0.80 10.04
N GLY A 219 -2.46 -1.39 10.86
CA GLY A 219 -2.87 -2.27 11.95
C GLY A 219 -3.55 -3.54 11.43
N ASP A 220 -4.81 -3.76 11.81
CA ASP A 220 -5.67 -4.85 11.35
C ASP A 220 -6.50 -4.48 10.10
N LYS A 221 -6.53 -3.21 9.73
CA LYS A 221 -7.28 -2.71 8.57
C LYS A 221 -6.48 -2.88 7.30
N VAL A 222 -7.14 -3.38 6.26
CA VAL A 222 -6.61 -3.42 4.90
C VAL A 222 -7.51 -2.60 3.99
N GLN A 223 -6.90 -1.70 3.23
CA GLN A 223 -7.58 -0.91 2.22
C GLN A 223 -7.05 -1.28 0.84
N LEU A 224 -7.95 -1.42 -0.12
CA LEU A 224 -7.65 -1.76 -1.50
C LEU A 224 -8.12 -0.65 -2.42
N ALA A 225 -7.28 -0.22 -3.37
CA ALA A 225 -7.69 0.73 -4.39
C ALA A 225 -8.25 -0.02 -5.60
N ILE A 226 -9.56 0.11 -5.84
CA ILE A 226 -10.25 -0.53 -6.96
C ILE A 226 -10.63 0.52 -8.03
N PRO A 227 -10.49 0.19 -9.33
CA PRO A 227 -10.98 1.07 -10.39
C PRO A 227 -12.49 1.26 -10.29
N VAL A 228 -12.96 2.52 -10.34
CA VAL A 228 -14.40 2.81 -10.40
C VAL A 228 -14.90 2.41 -11.78
N VAL A 229 -15.85 1.48 -11.83
CA VAL A 229 -16.53 1.11 -13.07
C VAL A 229 -17.58 2.19 -13.33
N ALA A 230 -17.38 2.97 -14.40
CA ALA A 230 -18.35 3.98 -14.85
C ALA A 230 -19.55 3.35 -15.56
#